data_AF-A0A7Y4CJX9-F1
#
_entry.id   AF-A0A7Y4CJX9-F1
#
_cell.length_a   1.000
_cell.length_b   1.000
_cell.length_c   1.000
_cell.angle_alpha   90.00
_cell.angle_beta   90.00
_cell.angle_gamma   90.00
#
_symmetry.space_group_name_H-M   'P 1'
#
loop_
_entity.id
_entity.type
_entity.pdbx_description
1 polymer ?
#
loop_
_entity_poly.entity_id
_entity_poly.type
_entity_poly.pdbx_seq_one_letter_code
_entity_poly.pdbx_strand_id
1 'polypeptide(L)'
;MTIEIKPGQTHIQSKAMVAWKAGEPLKRETVDVELPKAGEVLVRIVATGVCHTDAFTLSGDDPEGIFPSILGHEGGGIVEMVGEGVTSVEVGDHVIPLYTAECGECKF
;
A
#
# COMPACT_ATOMS: atom_id res chain seq x y z
N MET A 1 16.61 -0.74 -7.32
CA MET A 1 17.64 -0.24 -6.39
C MET A 1 17.07 -0.50 -5.03
N THR A 2 17.64 -1.46 -4.30
CA THR A 2 17.08 -1.97 -3.04
C THR A 2 17.26 -0.93 -1.93
N ILE A 3 16.25 -0.68 -1.10
CA ILE A 3 16.36 0.25 0.05
C ILE A 3 17.39 -0.29 1.05
N GLU A 4 18.35 0.55 1.45
CA GLU A 4 19.28 0.25 2.54
C GLU A 4 18.62 0.53 3.90
N ILE A 5 18.51 -0.50 4.74
CA ILE A 5 17.94 -0.39 6.10
C ILE A 5 19.06 -0.30 7.13
N LYS A 6 19.00 0.72 7.99
CA LYS A 6 19.98 0.90 9.08
C LYS A 6 19.66 0.00 10.26
N PRO A 7 20.66 -0.39 11.09
CA PRO A 7 20.41 -1.13 12.32
C PRO A 7 19.39 -0.41 13.22
N GLY A 8 18.34 -1.12 13.61
CA GLY A 8 17.26 -0.58 14.46
C GLY A 8 16.21 0.27 13.74
N GLN A 9 16.31 0.45 12.41
CA GLN A 9 15.30 1.16 11.63
C GLN A 9 14.03 0.30 11.49
N THR A 10 12.87 0.88 11.82
CA THR A 10 11.56 0.19 11.81
C THR A 10 10.63 0.65 10.69
N HIS A 11 10.99 1.72 9.98
CA HIS A 11 10.19 2.30 8.92
C HIS A 11 11.08 3.00 7.88
N ILE A 12 10.50 3.29 6.72
CA ILE A 12 11.06 4.16 5.69
C ILE A 12 10.21 5.41 5.54
N GLN A 13 10.78 6.46 4.93
CA GLN A 13 10.03 7.66 4.56
C GLN A 13 9.57 7.54 3.11
N SER A 14 8.28 7.77 2.85
CA SER A 14 7.74 7.79 1.49
C SER A 14 6.83 9.00 1.27
N LYS A 15 6.70 9.44 0.02
CA LYS A 15 5.71 10.46 -0.34
C LYS A 15 4.37 9.79 -0.63
N ALA A 16 3.30 10.31 -0.07
CA ALA A 16 1.95 9.82 -0.30
C ALA A 16 0.96 10.97 -0.54
N MET A 17 -0.15 10.66 -1.19
CA MET A 17 -1.32 11.53 -1.25
C MET A 17 -2.27 11.10 -0.13
N VAL A 18 -2.40 11.91 0.91
CA VAL A 18 -3.17 11.61 2.13
C VAL A 18 -4.52 12.30 2.06
N ALA A 19 -5.59 11.53 2.26
CA ALA A 19 -6.93 12.03 2.52
C ALA A 19 -7.07 12.28 4.03
N TRP A 20 -6.98 13.54 4.45
CA TRP A 20 -7.09 13.88 5.87
C TRP A 20 -8.54 13.86 6.37
N LYS A 21 -9.50 14.15 5.50
CA LYS A 21 -10.93 14.21 5.80
C LYS A 21 -11.74 13.99 4.52
N ALA A 22 -12.92 13.41 4.66
CA ALA A 22 -13.91 13.33 3.59
C ALA A 22 -14.20 14.69 2.94
N GLY A 23 -14.33 14.70 1.62
CA GLY A 23 -14.65 15.86 0.79
C GLY A 23 -13.52 16.88 0.60
N GLU A 24 -12.35 16.67 1.23
CA GLU A 24 -11.20 17.56 1.08
C GLU A 24 -10.22 17.07 -0.01
N PRO A 25 -9.52 17.98 -0.72
CA PRO A 25 -8.45 17.58 -1.62
C PRO A 25 -7.35 16.79 -0.92
N LEU A 26 -6.81 15.78 -1.60
CA LEU A 26 -5.65 15.01 -1.14
C LEU A 26 -4.45 15.94 -0.93
N LYS A 27 -3.72 15.75 0.16
CA LYS A 27 -2.48 16.50 0.45
C LYS A 27 -1.28 15.61 0.22
N ARG A 28 -0.24 16.16 -0.41
CA ARG A 28 1.03 15.46 -0.53
C ARG A 28 1.77 15.55 0.80
N GLU A 29 2.04 14.42 1.42
CA GLU A 29 2.76 14.31 2.69
C GLU A 29 3.99 13.41 2.52
N THR A 30 4.91 13.52 3.47
CA THR A 30 5.90 12.47 3.73
C THR A 30 5.39 11.64 4.91
N VAL A 31 5.35 10.31 4.76
CA VAL A 31 4.81 9.38 5.75
C VAL A 31 5.82 8.30 6.12
N ASP A 32 5.69 7.80 7.34
CA ASP A 32 6.40 6.63 7.84
C ASP A 32 5.69 5.38 7.32
N VAL A 33 6.40 4.57 6.53
CA VAL A 33 5.92 3.24 6.10
C VAL A 33 6.70 2.21 6.90
N GLU A 34 6.01 1.46 7.76
CA GLU A 34 6.64 0.38 8.54
C GLU A 34 7.28 -0.66 7.62
N LEU A 35 8.38 -1.26 8.09
CA LEU A 35 8.95 -2.44 7.42
C LEU A 35 7.99 -3.63 7.53
N PRO A 36 7.99 -4.55 6.54
CA PRO A 36 7.01 -5.63 6.50
C PRO A 36 7.21 -6.60 7.65
N LYS A 37 6.11 -6.97 8.32
CA LYS A 37 6.05 -8.02 9.36
C LYS A 37 5.90 -9.40 8.71
N ALA A 38 5.81 -10.45 9.53
CA ALA A 38 5.59 -11.81 9.03
C ALA A 38 4.36 -11.88 8.11
N GLY A 39 4.53 -12.48 6.92
CA GLY A 39 3.49 -12.59 5.89
C GLY A 39 3.22 -11.32 5.07
N GLU A 40 3.89 -10.20 5.33
CA GLU A 40 3.69 -8.93 4.61
C GLU A 40 4.75 -8.70 3.53
N VAL A 41 4.40 -7.89 2.53
CA VAL A 41 5.29 -7.50 1.43
C VAL A 41 5.33 -5.98 1.31
N LEU A 42 6.54 -5.41 1.29
CA LEU A 42 6.73 -4.00 1.00
C LEU A 42 6.94 -3.82 -0.51
N VAL A 43 6.04 -3.08 -1.14
CA VAL A 43 6.05 -2.83 -2.58
C VAL A 43 6.34 -1.36 -2.86
N ARG A 44 7.34 -1.11 -3.70
CA ARG A 44 7.55 0.22 -4.27
C ARG A 44 6.65 0.41 -5.48
N ILE A 45 5.58 1.19 -5.30
CA ILE A 45 4.65 1.52 -6.37
C ILE A 45 5.37 2.34 -7.45
N VAL A 46 5.27 1.88 -8.70
CA VAL A 46 5.88 2.52 -9.88
C VAL A 46 4.84 3.37 -10.61
N ALA A 47 3.61 2.90 -10.67
CA ALA A 47 2.46 3.63 -11.23
C ALA A 47 1.18 3.22 -10.49
N THR A 48 0.22 4.14 -10.42
CA THR A 48 -1.12 3.86 -9.89
C THR A 48 -2.18 4.61 -10.69
N GLY A 49 -3.33 3.97 -10.88
CA GLY A 49 -4.55 4.58 -11.40
C GLY A 49 -5.35 5.29 -10.31
N VAL A 50 -6.40 5.99 -10.76
CA VAL A 50 -7.48 6.51 -9.91
C VAL A 50 -8.78 5.97 -10.47
N CYS A 51 -9.56 5.32 -9.60
CA CYS A 51 -10.85 4.76 -9.94
C CYS A 51 -11.97 5.55 -9.25
N HIS A 52 -13.20 5.38 -9.74
CA HIS A 52 -14.36 6.00 -9.13
C HIS A 52 -14.55 5.57 -7.66
N THR A 53 -14.13 4.35 -7.30
CA THR A 53 -14.18 3.88 -5.91
C THR A 53 -13.32 4.76 -4.99
N ASP A 54 -12.14 5.20 -5.43
CA ASP A 54 -11.31 6.11 -4.63
C ASP A 54 -12.03 7.46 -4.42
N ALA A 55 -12.69 7.97 -5.46
CA ALA A 55 -13.46 9.21 -5.38
C ALA A 55 -14.71 9.08 -4.49
N PHE A 56 -15.38 7.92 -4.54
CA PHE A 56 -16.55 7.60 -3.71
C PHE A 56 -16.20 7.51 -2.23
N THR A 57 -15.08 6.85 -1.89
CA THR A 57 -14.58 6.88 -0.51
C THR A 57 -14.18 8.29 -0.12
N LEU A 58 -13.41 9.00 -0.95
CA LEU A 58 -12.97 10.37 -0.67
C LEU A 58 -14.13 11.36 -0.46
N SER A 59 -15.27 11.19 -1.14
CA SER A 59 -16.42 12.08 -0.97
C SER A 59 -17.06 11.98 0.43
N GLY A 60 -16.86 10.85 1.12
CA GLY A 60 -17.53 10.52 2.38
C GLY A 60 -18.89 9.87 2.19
N ASP A 61 -19.27 9.52 0.95
CA ASP A 61 -20.51 8.77 0.68
C ASP A 61 -20.36 7.26 0.95
N ASP A 62 -19.12 6.79 1.03
CA ASP A 62 -18.79 5.44 1.49
C ASP A 62 -19.02 5.31 3.00
N PRO A 63 -20.02 4.52 3.45
CA PRO A 63 -20.30 4.34 4.88
C PRO A 63 -19.17 3.63 5.64
N GLU A 64 -18.25 2.96 4.94
CA GLU A 64 -17.09 2.28 5.51
C GLU A 64 -15.81 3.13 5.42
N GLY A 65 -15.88 4.33 4.83
CA GLY A 65 -14.75 5.23 4.67
C GLY A 65 -14.18 5.74 6.00
N ILE A 66 -12.89 5.46 6.24
CA ILE A 66 -12.17 5.90 7.45
C ILE A 66 -11.09 6.91 7.06
N PHE A 67 -10.98 7.99 7.84
CA PHE A 67 -10.00 9.06 7.65
C PHE A 67 -9.21 9.31 8.95
N PRO A 68 -7.91 9.65 8.88
CA PRO A 68 -7.12 9.84 7.65
C PRO A 68 -6.77 8.53 6.94
N SER A 69 -6.65 8.56 5.61
CA SER A 69 -6.32 7.39 4.79
C SER A 69 -5.43 7.73 3.59
N ILE A 70 -4.70 6.72 3.10
CA ILE A 70 -4.05 6.73 1.78
C ILE A 70 -4.88 5.80 0.90
N LEU A 71 -5.56 6.37 -0.10
CA LEU A 71 -6.42 5.63 -1.03
C LEU A 71 -5.59 5.02 -2.18
N GLY A 72 -6.26 4.40 -3.15
CA GLY A 72 -5.64 3.77 -4.31
C GLY A 72 -5.60 2.25 -4.20
N HIS A 73 -6.15 1.59 -5.20
CA HIS A 73 -6.23 0.12 -5.28
C HIS A 73 -5.88 -0.44 -6.66
N GLU A 74 -5.36 0.41 -7.56
CA GLU A 74 -5.01 0.06 -8.93
C GLU A 74 -3.53 0.40 -9.20
N GLY A 75 -2.62 -0.36 -8.59
CA GLY A 75 -1.18 -0.10 -8.62
C GLY A 75 -0.36 -1.19 -9.33
N GLY A 76 0.77 -0.80 -9.92
CA GLY A 76 1.83 -1.70 -10.34
C GLY A 76 3.15 -1.29 -9.68
N GLY A 77 3.89 -2.26 -9.16
CA GLY A 77 5.08 -2.00 -8.36
C GLY A 77 6.14 -3.08 -8.45
N ILE A 78 7.20 -2.86 -7.69
CA ILE A 78 8.32 -3.78 -7.55
C ILE A 78 8.45 -4.15 -6.08
N VAL A 79 8.60 -5.45 -5.78
CA VAL A 79 8.84 -5.95 -4.42
C VAL A 79 10.17 -5.41 -3.92
N GLU A 80 10.11 -4.68 -2.81
CA GLU A 80 11.26 -4.00 -2.22
C GLU A 80 11.79 -4.77 -1.01
N MET A 81 10.89 -5.34 -0.20
CA MET A 81 11.22 -6.24 0.91
C MET A 81 10.09 -7.25 1.14
N VAL A 82 10.44 -8.42 1.68
CA VAL A 82 9.47 -9.44 2.11
C VAL A 82 9.65 -9.71 3.61
N GLY A 83 8.54 -9.92 4.30
CA GLY A 83 8.53 -10.32 5.70
C GLY A 83 8.81 -11.80 5.91
N GLU A 84 8.95 -12.20 7.17
CA GLU A 84 9.16 -13.60 7.55
C GLU A 84 8.04 -14.51 6.99
N GLY A 85 8.42 -15.66 6.46
CA GLY A 85 7.48 -16.68 5.96
C GLY A 85 6.90 -16.42 4.56
N VAL A 86 7.13 -15.26 3.96
CA VAL A 86 6.73 -15.00 2.57
C VAL A 86 7.59 -15.84 1.62
N THR A 87 6.93 -16.64 0.78
CA THR A 87 7.58 -17.52 -0.21
C THR A 87 7.00 -17.38 -1.62
N SER A 88 5.91 -16.63 -1.78
CA SER A 88 5.18 -16.47 -3.05
C SER A 88 5.80 -15.45 -4.00
N VAL A 89 6.65 -14.55 -3.49
CA VAL A 89 7.37 -13.51 -4.24
C VAL A 89 8.74 -13.27 -3.62
N GLU A 90 9.66 -12.70 -4.40
CA GLU A 90 10.99 -12.30 -3.95
C GLU A 90 11.32 -10.83 -4.29
N VAL A 91 12.35 -10.28 -3.65
CA VAL A 91 12.78 -8.89 -3.90
C VAL A 91 13.18 -8.70 -5.36
N GLY A 92 12.60 -7.70 -6.00
CA GLY A 92 12.78 -7.41 -7.43
C GLY A 92 11.62 -7.85 -8.31
N ASP A 93 10.70 -8.69 -7.82
CA ASP A 93 9.54 -9.10 -8.59
C ASP A 93 8.63 -7.93 -8.95
N HIS A 94 8.08 -7.97 -10.16
CA HIS A 94 7.05 -7.03 -10.60
C HIS A 94 5.69 -7.57 -10.16
N VAL A 95 4.93 -6.76 -9.43
CA VAL A 95 3.67 -7.18 -8.80
C VAL A 95 2.55 -6.16 -8.99
N ILE A 96 1.31 -6.64 -8.96
CA ILE A 96 0.09 -5.85 -8.90
C ILE A 96 -0.57 -6.18 -7.55
N PRO A 97 -0.69 -5.21 -6.61
CA PRO A 97 -1.46 -5.43 -5.39
C PRO A 97 -2.93 -5.68 -5.70
N LEU A 98 -3.53 -6.66 -5.03
CA LEU A 98 -4.93 -7.05 -5.24
C LEU A 98 -5.75 -6.68 -4.00
N TYR A 99 -6.80 -5.88 -4.19
CA TYR A 99 -7.77 -5.61 -3.11
C TYR A 99 -8.68 -6.82 -2.84
N THR A 100 -8.75 -7.76 -3.79
CA THR A 100 -9.37 -9.08 -3.59
C THR A 100 -8.26 -10.08 -3.33
N ALA A 101 -8.13 -10.54 -2.08
CA ALA A 101 -7.11 -11.51 -1.70
C ALA A 101 -7.51 -12.95 -2.09
N GLU A 102 -6.50 -13.82 -2.23
CA GLU A 102 -6.67 -15.25 -2.49
C GLU A 102 -5.77 -16.04 -1.53
N CYS A 103 -6.35 -16.89 -0.68
CA CYS A 103 -5.58 -17.72 0.26
C CYS A 103 -5.31 -19.15 -0.24
N GLY A 104 -6.03 -19.61 -1.27
CA GLY A 104 -5.89 -20.95 -1.85
C GLY A 104 -6.40 -22.12 -0.98
N GLU A 105 -6.85 -21.85 0.24
CA GLU A 105 -7.28 -22.88 1.21
C GLU A 105 -8.77 -22.78 1.60
N CYS A 106 -9.38 -21.60 1.40
CA CYS A 106 -10.79 -21.42 1.69
C CYS A 106 -11.66 -21.93 0.53
N LYS A 107 -12.97 -22.02 0.75
CA LYS A 107 -13.92 -22.50 -0.27
C LYS A 107 -14.17 -21.52 -1.43
N PHE A 108 -13.63 -20.31 -1.34
CA PHE A 108 -13.81 -19.22 -2.27
C PHE A 108 -12.49 -18.85 -2.92
#